data_AF-A0A7N0TJF5-F1
#
_entry.id   AF-A0A7N0TJF5-F1
#
_cell.length_a   1.000
_cell.length_b   1.000
_cell.length_c   1.000
_cell.angle_alpha   90.00
_cell.angle_beta   90.00
_cell.angle_gamma   90.00
#
_symmetry.space_group_name_H-M   'P 1'
#
loop_
_entity.id
_entity.type
_entity.pdbx_description
1 polymer ?
#
loop_
_entity_poly.entity_id
_entity_poly.type
_entity_poly.pdbx_seq_one_letter_code
_entity_poly.pdbx_strand_id
1 'polypeptide(L)'
;MEFFVAFLHLVYVCLLVDLSPHCVRSHASPLGVHPLDEAYYASEVIQCKDGSKSIDRDRINDDFCDCADGTDEPGTSACPNGKFYCKNMGSTPQFLFSSRVNDHICDCCDGSDENDGSLRCPNTCVMGGNILYKAENHVSRVSIKNSVVEKGVKNKSKLEDLIERLTGLKILIILQLVVITLWMGFRIYHRRLKSRRRHYQRLRWYHLQAGFHRYSLQDR
;
A
#
# COMPACT_ATOMS: atom_id res chain seq x y z
N MET A 1 20.32 -15.99 31.63
CA MET A 1 21.02 -15.54 30.40
C MET A 1 20.72 -16.50 29.25
N GLU A 2 20.65 -17.81 29.52
CA GLU A 2 20.18 -18.86 28.59
C GLU A 2 18.90 -18.54 27.80
N PHE A 3 17.84 -18.03 28.45
CA PHE A 3 16.60 -17.66 27.77
C PHE A 3 16.75 -16.53 26.75
N PHE A 4 17.69 -15.60 26.99
CA PHE A 4 17.92 -14.47 26.08
C PHE A 4 18.73 -14.91 24.85
N VAL A 5 19.63 -15.88 25.04
CA VAL A 5 20.42 -16.48 23.96
C VAL A 5 19.53 -17.35 23.07
N ALA A 6 18.65 -18.16 23.66
CA ALA A 6 17.66 -18.95 22.91
C ALA A 6 16.72 -18.06 22.07
N PHE A 7 16.27 -16.93 22.61
CA PHE A 7 15.42 -15.99 21.88
C PHE A 7 16.15 -15.31 20.72
N LEU A 8 17.40 -14.90 20.92
CA LEU A 8 18.23 -14.32 19.85
C LEU A 8 18.53 -15.32 18.74
N HIS A 9 18.76 -16.60 19.08
CA HIS A 9 18.92 -17.66 18.09
C HIS A 9 17.63 -17.95 17.32
N LEU A 10 16.48 -17.93 18.00
CA LEU A 10 15.18 -18.14 17.34
C LEU A 10 14.87 -17.00 16.36
N VAL A 11 15.16 -15.75 16.74
CA VAL A 11 15.04 -14.58 15.86
C VAL A 11 16.04 -14.64 14.70
N TYR A 12 17.27 -15.07 14.94
CA TYR A 12 18.29 -15.23 13.89
C TYR A 12 17.92 -16.33 12.88
N VAL A 13 17.38 -17.45 13.36
CA VAL A 13 16.88 -18.52 12.50
C VAL A 13 15.66 -18.05 11.70
N CYS A 14 14.72 -17.31 12.29
CA CYS A 14 13.62 -16.69 11.53
C CYS A 14 14.12 -15.75 10.42
N LEU A 15 15.09 -14.88 10.73
CA LEU A 15 15.69 -13.97 9.74
C LEU A 15 16.40 -14.71 8.60
N LEU A 16 16.91 -15.93 8.84
CA LEU A 16 17.51 -16.77 7.80
C LEU A 16 16.46 -17.51 6.95
N VAL A 17 15.28 -17.81 7.50
CA VAL A 17 14.17 -18.45 6.76
C VAL A 17 13.43 -17.44 5.85
N ASP A 18 13.45 -16.15 6.20
CA ASP A 18 12.96 -15.05 5.35
C ASP A 18 13.86 -14.76 4.11
N LEU A 19 15.00 -15.45 3.97
CA LEU A 19 15.93 -15.26 2.85
C LEU A 19 15.67 -16.20 1.65
N SER A 20 14.57 -16.95 1.63
CA SER A 20 14.17 -17.72 0.45
C SER A 20 13.47 -16.79 -0.55
N PRO A 21 14.05 -16.49 -1.73
CA PRO A 21 13.41 -15.67 -2.75
C PRO A 21 12.43 -16.52 -3.53
N HIS A 22 11.43 -17.10 -2.86
CA HIS A 22 10.19 -17.45 -3.53
C HIS A 22 9.32 -16.20 -3.54
N CYS A 23 9.80 -15.19 -4.27
CA CYS A 23 8.92 -14.15 -4.77
C CYS A 23 7.96 -14.85 -5.72
N VAL A 24 6.78 -15.27 -5.23
CA VAL A 24 5.63 -15.41 -6.11
C VAL A 24 5.41 -14.01 -6.66
N ARG A 25 5.91 -13.75 -7.87
CA ARG A 25 5.71 -12.49 -8.57
C ARG A 25 4.23 -12.47 -8.96
N SER A 26 3.39 -12.03 -8.03
CA SER A 26 1.99 -11.76 -8.33
C SER A 26 1.96 -10.48 -9.15
N HIS A 27 1.90 -10.61 -10.46
CA HIS A 27 1.73 -9.44 -11.31
C HIS A 27 0.34 -8.87 -11.12
N ALA A 28 0.25 -7.55 -11.00
CA ALA A 28 -1.05 -6.88 -10.96
C ALA A 28 -1.77 -7.07 -12.31
N SER A 29 -3.08 -7.31 -12.27
CA SER A 29 -3.90 -7.42 -13.46
C SER A 29 -3.78 -6.13 -14.29
N PRO A 30 -3.56 -6.23 -15.62
CA PRO A 30 -3.47 -5.05 -16.48
C PRO A 30 -4.76 -4.21 -16.43
N LEU A 31 -4.61 -2.90 -16.66
CA LEU A 31 -5.74 -1.99 -16.74
C LEU A 31 -6.64 -2.36 -17.94
N GLY A 32 -7.95 -2.10 -17.80
CA GLY A 32 -8.92 -2.34 -18.86
C GLY A 32 -9.29 -3.81 -19.10
N VAL A 33 -8.75 -4.74 -18.31
CA VAL A 33 -9.06 -6.17 -18.38
C VAL A 33 -10.37 -6.49 -17.66
N HIS A 34 -11.21 -7.32 -18.31
CA HIS A 34 -12.42 -7.87 -17.71
C HIS A 34 -12.08 -8.87 -16.58
N PRO A 35 -12.78 -8.89 -15.44
CA PRO A 35 -12.48 -9.77 -14.30
C PRO A 35 -12.34 -11.26 -14.64
N LEU A 36 -13.12 -11.76 -15.60
CA LEU A 36 -13.03 -13.16 -16.06
C LEU A 36 -11.75 -13.47 -16.85
N ASP A 37 -11.11 -12.45 -17.42
CA ASP A 37 -9.91 -12.58 -18.22
C ASP A 37 -8.63 -12.34 -17.40
N GLU A 38 -8.72 -11.91 -16.13
CA GLU A 38 -7.54 -11.62 -15.29
C GLU A 38 -6.59 -12.82 -15.17
N ALA A 39 -7.11 -14.04 -15.12
CA ALA A 39 -6.31 -15.26 -15.08
C ALA A 39 -5.52 -15.51 -16.38
N TYR A 40 -6.07 -15.10 -17.53
CA TYR A 40 -5.39 -15.21 -18.82
C TYR A 40 -4.17 -14.27 -18.87
N TYR A 41 -4.29 -13.07 -18.30
CA TYR A 41 -3.18 -12.13 -18.15
C TYR A 41 -2.30 -12.38 -16.92
N ALA A 42 -2.33 -13.56 -16.30
CA ALA A 42 -1.46 -13.86 -15.14
C ALA A 42 -0.07 -14.39 -15.55
N SER A 43 0.08 -14.86 -16.79
CA SER A 43 1.33 -15.44 -17.32
C SER A 43 2.38 -14.38 -17.68
N GLU A 44 3.66 -14.78 -17.68
CA GLU A 44 4.79 -13.97 -18.18
C GLU A 44 4.84 -13.94 -19.71
N VAL A 45 4.31 -14.99 -20.36
CA VAL A 45 4.16 -15.09 -21.82
C VAL A 45 2.68 -15.24 -22.14
N ILE A 46 2.17 -14.38 -22.99
CA ILE A 46 0.75 -14.27 -23.32
C ILE A 46 0.59 -14.56 -24.81
N GLN A 47 -0.24 -15.54 -25.14
CA GLN A 47 -0.55 -15.89 -26.53
C GLN A 47 -1.80 -15.13 -26.97
N CYS A 48 -1.71 -14.28 -27.99
CA CYS A 48 -2.87 -13.54 -28.55
C CYS A 48 -4.07 -14.49 -28.74
N LYS A 49 -5.30 -14.04 -28.42
CA LYS A 49 -6.49 -14.91 -28.44
C LYS A 49 -6.85 -15.39 -29.86
N ASP A 50 -6.44 -14.64 -30.89
CA ASP A 50 -6.49 -15.05 -32.29
C ASP A 50 -5.51 -16.18 -32.68
N GLY A 51 -4.57 -16.53 -31.78
CA GLY A 51 -3.55 -17.54 -32.00
C GLY A 51 -2.40 -17.10 -32.91
N SER A 52 -2.31 -15.82 -33.28
CA SER A 52 -1.35 -15.30 -34.26
C SER A 52 0.11 -15.38 -33.77
N LYS A 53 0.39 -14.90 -32.56
CA LYS A 53 1.71 -14.91 -31.94
C LYS A 53 1.64 -14.96 -30.41
N SER A 54 2.80 -15.16 -29.79
CA SER A 54 2.99 -15.01 -28.34
C SER A 54 3.89 -13.82 -28.06
N ILE A 55 3.54 -13.04 -27.05
CA ILE A 55 4.25 -11.83 -26.62
C ILE A 55 4.66 -11.97 -25.16
N ASP A 56 5.73 -11.28 -24.80
CA ASP A 56 6.13 -11.14 -23.40
C ASP A 56 5.18 -10.18 -22.67
N ARG A 57 5.01 -10.36 -21.37
CA ARG A 57 4.13 -9.54 -20.54
C ARG A 57 4.43 -8.04 -20.62
N ASP A 58 5.69 -7.67 -20.83
CA ASP A 58 6.12 -6.27 -20.95
C ASP A 58 5.56 -5.55 -22.19
N ARG A 59 4.96 -6.31 -23.12
CA ARG A 59 4.23 -5.81 -24.30
C ARG A 59 2.74 -5.56 -24.05
N ILE A 60 2.26 -5.78 -22.82
CA ILE A 60 0.86 -5.52 -22.49
C ILE A 60 0.70 -4.07 -22.07
N ASN A 61 -0.20 -3.34 -22.75
CA ASN A 61 -0.43 -1.92 -22.56
C ASN A 61 0.85 -1.10 -22.75
N ASP A 62 1.62 -1.40 -23.80
CA ASP A 62 2.85 -0.67 -24.17
C ASP A 62 2.61 0.42 -25.23
N ASP A 63 1.34 0.75 -25.50
CA ASP A 63 0.88 1.69 -26.54
C ASP A 63 1.25 1.24 -27.96
N PHE A 64 1.52 -0.05 -28.18
CA PHE A 64 1.80 -0.61 -29.49
C PHE A 64 0.94 -1.83 -29.80
N CYS A 65 0.25 -1.81 -30.95
CA CYS A 65 -0.64 -2.91 -31.33
C CYS A 65 0.13 -4.08 -31.96
N ASP A 66 0.46 -5.05 -31.12
CA ASP A 66 1.07 -6.32 -31.46
C ASP A 66 0.07 -7.37 -31.94
N CYS A 67 -1.06 -7.59 -31.25
CA CYS A 67 -2.03 -8.63 -31.63
C CYS A 67 -3.12 -8.07 -32.55
N ALA A 68 -3.51 -8.82 -33.59
CA ALA A 68 -4.53 -8.35 -34.55
C ALA A 68 -5.94 -8.25 -33.92
N ASP A 69 -6.19 -9.01 -32.86
CA ASP A 69 -7.40 -8.97 -32.04
C ASP A 69 -7.37 -7.89 -30.93
N GLY A 70 -6.22 -7.23 -30.72
CA GLY A 70 -6.01 -6.22 -29.69
C GLY A 70 -5.97 -6.75 -28.26
N THR A 71 -5.66 -8.05 -28.09
CA THR A 71 -5.55 -8.69 -26.77
C THR A 71 -4.45 -8.09 -25.90
N ASP A 72 -3.40 -7.59 -26.53
CA ASP A 72 -2.23 -6.97 -25.92
C ASP A 72 -2.48 -5.58 -25.33
N GLU A 73 -3.48 -4.86 -25.86
CA GLU A 73 -3.75 -3.47 -25.50
C GLU A 73 -5.16 -3.29 -24.87
N PRO A 74 -5.52 -3.99 -23.77
CA PRO A 74 -6.82 -3.81 -23.11
C PRO A 74 -6.97 -2.45 -22.40
N GLY A 75 -5.86 -1.78 -22.08
CA GLY A 75 -5.78 -0.58 -21.25
C GLY A 75 -5.37 0.69 -21.97
N THR A 76 -5.19 0.65 -23.30
CA THR A 76 -4.71 1.76 -24.14
C THR A 76 -5.58 1.94 -25.38
N SER A 77 -5.25 2.93 -26.22
CA SER A 77 -5.92 3.21 -27.50
C SER A 77 -5.21 2.66 -28.75
N ALA A 78 -4.16 1.85 -28.57
CA ALA A 78 -3.27 1.46 -29.67
C ALA A 78 -3.91 0.50 -30.69
N CYS A 79 -4.83 -0.37 -30.27
CA CYS A 79 -5.45 -1.36 -31.14
C CYS A 79 -6.87 -0.97 -31.61
N PRO A 80 -7.16 -0.96 -32.92
CA PRO A 80 -8.45 -0.48 -33.45
C PRO A 80 -9.65 -1.33 -33.04
N ASN A 81 -9.45 -2.63 -32.83
CA ASN A 81 -10.49 -3.57 -32.39
C ASN A 81 -10.50 -3.80 -30.87
N GLY A 82 -9.61 -3.11 -30.14
CA GLY A 82 -9.46 -3.25 -28.70
C GLY A 82 -10.71 -2.77 -27.94
N LYS A 83 -10.91 -3.34 -26.76
CA LYS A 83 -12.01 -2.97 -25.85
C LYS A 83 -11.47 -2.76 -24.45
N PHE A 84 -11.83 -1.62 -23.88
CA PHE A 84 -11.49 -1.26 -22.50
C PHE A 84 -12.64 -1.58 -21.57
N TYR A 85 -12.36 -2.21 -20.44
CA TYR A 85 -13.36 -2.52 -19.41
C TYR A 85 -13.37 -1.50 -18.27
N CYS A 86 -14.44 -0.71 -18.18
CA CYS A 86 -14.69 0.14 -17.01
C CYS A 86 -15.23 -0.74 -15.85
N LYS A 87 -14.49 -0.81 -14.74
CA LYS A 87 -14.92 -1.57 -13.56
C LYS A 87 -16.11 -0.91 -12.88
N ASN A 88 -16.18 0.43 -12.86
CA ASN A 88 -17.29 1.23 -12.34
C ASN A 88 -17.76 0.72 -10.96
N MET A 89 -16.84 0.59 -10.00
CA MET A 89 -17.10 -0.05 -8.71
C MET A 89 -18.36 0.47 -8.01
N GLY A 90 -19.35 -0.41 -7.80
CA GLY A 90 -20.63 -0.08 -7.18
C GLY A 90 -21.72 0.43 -8.14
N SER A 91 -21.37 0.68 -9.40
CA SER A 91 -22.26 1.05 -10.50
C SER A 91 -22.28 -0.07 -11.57
N THR A 92 -22.87 0.19 -12.72
CA THR A 92 -22.93 -0.73 -13.86
C THR A 92 -21.58 -0.76 -14.58
N PRO A 93 -20.91 -1.92 -14.70
CA PRO A 93 -19.71 -2.04 -15.53
C PRO A 93 -20.06 -1.91 -17.01
N GLN A 94 -19.12 -1.41 -17.81
CA GLN A 94 -19.32 -1.25 -19.25
C GLN A 94 -18.03 -1.46 -20.02
N PHE A 95 -18.18 -1.75 -21.31
CA PHE A 95 -17.07 -1.79 -22.26
C PHE A 95 -17.06 -0.52 -23.11
N LEU A 96 -15.87 0.00 -23.34
CA LEU A 96 -15.60 1.08 -24.28
C LEU A 96 -14.76 0.57 -25.44
N PHE A 97 -14.82 1.26 -26.57
CA PHE A 97 -13.85 1.06 -27.63
C PHE A 97 -12.51 1.63 -27.21
N SER A 98 -11.42 0.96 -27.59
CA SER A 98 -10.05 1.38 -27.31
C SER A 98 -9.78 2.82 -27.77
N SER A 99 -10.43 3.28 -28.84
CA SER A 99 -10.35 4.67 -29.32
C SER A 99 -10.80 5.75 -28.32
N ARG A 100 -11.48 5.39 -27.24
CA ARG A 100 -11.93 6.31 -26.18
C ARG A 100 -11.06 6.29 -24.93
N VAL A 101 -9.95 5.55 -24.96
CA VAL A 101 -8.99 5.52 -23.86
C VAL A 101 -8.01 6.66 -24.09
N ASN A 102 -7.85 7.54 -23.10
CA ASN A 102 -7.00 8.73 -23.15
C ASN A 102 -7.35 9.66 -24.35
N ASP A 103 -8.65 9.83 -24.65
CA ASP A 103 -9.15 10.72 -25.71
C ASP A 103 -9.57 12.11 -25.20
N HIS A 104 -9.28 12.40 -23.92
CA HIS A 104 -9.65 13.61 -23.19
C HIS A 104 -11.17 13.76 -22.96
N ILE A 105 -11.93 12.66 -22.99
CA ILE A 105 -13.35 12.61 -22.66
C ILE A 105 -13.56 11.57 -21.55
N CYS A 106 -14.28 11.95 -20.49
CA CYS A 106 -14.61 11.01 -19.41
C CYS A 106 -15.83 10.16 -19.81
N ASP A 107 -15.61 8.97 -20.37
CA ASP A 107 -16.61 7.96 -20.71
C ASP A 107 -16.91 7.00 -19.54
N CYS A 108 -15.90 6.56 -18.76
CA CYS A 108 -16.15 5.74 -17.58
C CYS A 108 -16.61 6.61 -16.39
N CYS A 109 -17.60 6.13 -15.61
CA CYS A 109 -18.03 6.89 -14.42
C CYS A 109 -16.96 6.94 -13.33
N ASP A 110 -16.07 5.94 -13.28
CA ASP A 110 -14.95 5.91 -12.36
C ASP A 110 -13.73 6.72 -12.86
N GLY A 111 -13.77 7.18 -14.11
CA GLY A 111 -12.70 7.93 -14.77
C GLY A 111 -11.45 7.10 -15.08
N SER A 112 -11.58 5.78 -15.18
CA SER A 112 -10.45 4.86 -15.40
C SER A 112 -9.91 4.85 -16.83
N ASP A 113 -10.68 5.38 -17.78
CA ASP A 113 -10.37 5.56 -19.19
C ASP A 113 -9.35 6.68 -19.45
N GLU A 114 -9.30 7.71 -18.60
CA GLU A 114 -8.36 8.84 -18.72
C GLU A 114 -7.27 8.71 -17.63
N ASN A 115 -6.23 7.94 -17.94
CA ASN A 115 -5.22 7.46 -16.99
C ASN A 115 -3.79 7.97 -17.24
N ASP A 116 -3.55 8.65 -18.37
CA ASP A 116 -2.24 9.22 -18.75
C ASP A 116 -1.85 10.48 -17.94
N GLY A 117 -2.78 11.03 -17.17
CA GLY A 117 -2.61 12.22 -16.35
C GLY A 117 -2.79 13.55 -17.10
N SER A 118 -3.15 13.53 -18.39
CA SER A 118 -3.45 14.72 -19.18
C SER A 118 -4.76 15.38 -18.73
N LEU A 119 -5.76 14.56 -18.41
CA LEU A 119 -7.06 14.93 -17.90
C LEU A 119 -7.34 14.19 -16.58
N ARG A 120 -8.10 14.84 -15.68
CA ARG A 120 -8.49 14.23 -14.40
C ARG A 120 -10.00 14.08 -14.32
N CYS A 121 -10.48 12.86 -14.55
CA CYS A 121 -11.89 12.51 -14.45
C CYS A 121 -12.30 12.26 -12.99
N PRO A 122 -13.32 12.97 -12.46
CA PRO A 122 -13.86 12.68 -11.13
C PRO A 122 -14.74 11.44 -11.16
N ASN A 123 -14.73 10.66 -10.06
CA ASN A 123 -15.63 9.53 -9.92
C ASN A 123 -17.08 10.01 -9.73
N THR A 124 -17.95 9.67 -10.67
CA THR A 124 -19.38 9.99 -10.72
C THR A 124 -20.27 8.74 -10.62
N CYS A 125 -19.70 7.59 -10.27
CA CYS A 125 -20.44 6.33 -10.21
C CYS A 125 -21.57 6.36 -9.16
N VAL A 126 -22.76 5.90 -9.58
CA VAL A 126 -23.95 5.84 -8.74
C VAL A 126 -24.16 4.41 -8.24
N MET A 127 -24.23 4.27 -6.91
CA MET A 127 -24.39 2.97 -6.24
C MET A 127 -25.76 2.34 -6.56
N GLY A 128 -25.74 1.19 -7.25
CA GLY A 128 -26.93 0.46 -7.70
C GLY A 128 -27.28 0.63 -9.18
N GLY A 129 -26.44 1.35 -9.94
CA GLY A 129 -26.61 1.56 -11.38
C GLY A 129 -27.85 2.40 -11.73
N ASN A 130 -27.97 2.76 -13.00
CA ASN A 130 -29.24 3.12 -13.60
C ASN A 130 -29.98 1.81 -13.95
N ILE A 131 -31.20 1.60 -13.45
CA ILE A 131 -32.07 0.45 -13.84
C ILE A 131 -32.50 0.53 -15.33
N LEU A 132 -31.84 1.36 -16.15
CA LEU A 132 -32.30 1.78 -17.48
C LEU A 132 -31.34 1.41 -18.62
N TYR A 133 -30.59 0.32 -18.49
CA TYR A 133 -29.94 -0.32 -19.65
C TYR A 133 -30.94 -1.19 -20.44
N LYS A 134 -32.04 -0.59 -20.92
CA LYS A 134 -32.81 -0.99 -22.12
C LYS A 134 -33.98 -0.02 -22.37
N ALA A 135 -33.73 1.13 -22.95
CA ALA A 135 -34.75 1.88 -23.69
C ALA A 135 -34.04 2.77 -24.72
N GLU A 136 -33.90 2.22 -25.91
CA GLU A 136 -33.46 2.93 -27.10
C GLU A 136 -34.50 3.99 -27.49
N ASN A 137 -34.02 5.18 -27.90
CA ASN A 137 -34.73 6.24 -28.64
C ASN A 137 -36.15 6.63 -28.20
N HIS A 138 -36.28 7.78 -27.52
CA HIS A 138 -37.08 8.94 -27.96
C HIS A 138 -37.22 9.95 -26.80
N VAL A 139 -37.04 11.22 -27.15
CA VAL A 139 -37.33 12.44 -26.39
C VAL A 139 -38.44 12.29 -25.35
N SER A 140 -38.16 12.66 -24.08
CA SER A 140 -38.94 13.68 -23.34
C SER A 140 -38.45 13.90 -21.91
N ARG A 141 -38.38 15.17 -21.53
CA ARG A 141 -38.26 15.67 -20.15
C ARG A 141 -39.42 15.16 -19.30
N VAL A 142 -39.15 14.52 -18.16
CA VAL A 142 -40.06 14.53 -16.98
C VAL A 142 -39.24 14.44 -15.67
N SER A 143 -39.46 15.42 -14.80
CA SER A 143 -38.98 15.52 -13.41
C SER A 143 -39.60 14.45 -12.49
N ILE A 144 -38.82 13.77 -11.64
CA ILE A 144 -39.23 13.27 -10.31
C ILE A 144 -37.97 13.21 -9.39
N LYS A 145 -37.72 14.22 -8.54
CA LYS A 145 -38.04 14.31 -7.09
C LYS A 145 -37.49 13.18 -6.18
N ASN A 146 -36.56 13.60 -5.33
CA ASN A 146 -36.33 13.24 -3.92
C ASN A 146 -36.02 11.78 -3.53
N SER A 147 -34.71 11.46 -3.37
CA SER A 147 -34.22 10.49 -2.37
C SER A 147 -32.71 10.62 -2.04
N VAL A 148 -32.10 11.81 -2.25
CA VAL A 148 -30.64 12.01 -2.10
C VAL A 148 -30.17 12.10 -0.62
N VAL A 149 -31.07 12.18 0.36
CA VAL A 149 -30.66 12.57 1.73
C VAL A 149 -30.24 11.39 2.63
N GLU A 150 -30.66 10.15 2.37
CA GLU A 150 -30.41 9.06 3.35
C GLU A 150 -29.11 8.25 3.14
N LYS A 151 -28.54 8.20 1.93
CA LYS A 151 -27.33 7.38 1.68
C LYS A 151 -26.00 8.11 1.98
N GLY A 152 -25.99 9.45 1.97
CA GLY A 152 -24.80 10.24 2.32
C GLY A 152 -24.45 10.22 3.82
N VAL A 153 -25.44 10.01 4.68
CA VAL A 153 -25.26 10.04 6.14
C VAL A 153 -24.60 8.77 6.67
N LYS A 154 -24.84 7.59 6.06
CA LYS A 154 -24.26 6.31 6.50
C LYS A 154 -22.77 6.18 6.16
N ASN A 155 -22.30 6.77 5.06
CA ASN A 155 -20.89 6.71 4.68
C ASN A 155 -20.03 7.69 5.49
N LYS A 156 -20.59 8.85 5.85
CA LYS A 156 -19.92 9.82 6.73
C LYS A 156 -19.72 9.24 8.14
N SER A 157 -20.74 8.62 8.73
CA SER A 157 -20.62 8.03 10.07
C SER A 157 -19.63 6.86 10.14
N LYS A 158 -19.57 6.03 9.09
CA LYS A 158 -18.63 4.90 9.03
C LYS A 158 -17.18 5.35 8.81
N LEU A 159 -16.97 6.42 8.04
CA LEU A 159 -15.65 7.01 7.85
C LEU A 159 -15.16 7.73 9.11
N GLU A 160 -16.05 8.41 9.83
CA GLU A 160 -15.76 9.05 11.12
C GLU A 160 -15.39 8.00 12.20
N ASP A 161 -16.11 6.86 12.28
CA ASP A 161 -15.76 5.75 13.19
C ASP A 161 -14.39 5.12 12.87
N LEU A 162 -14.03 5.00 11.58
CA LEU A 162 -12.71 4.51 11.18
C LEU A 162 -11.60 5.51 11.54
N ILE A 163 -11.84 6.81 11.37
CA ILE A 163 -10.88 7.85 11.72
C ILE A 163 -10.66 7.88 13.24
N GLU A 164 -11.71 7.75 14.04
CA GLU A 164 -11.64 7.70 15.51
C GLU A 164 -10.85 6.48 16.01
N ARG A 165 -11.01 5.33 15.36
CA ARG A 165 -10.19 4.13 15.66
C ARG A 165 -8.73 4.31 15.29
N LEU A 166 -8.44 4.96 14.16
CA LEU A 166 -7.07 5.20 13.70
C LEU A 166 -6.34 6.21 14.58
N THR A 167 -7.02 7.24 15.09
CA THR A 167 -6.44 8.21 16.02
C THR A 167 -6.10 7.58 17.36
N GLY A 168 -6.96 6.68 17.87
CA GLY A 168 -6.68 5.88 19.07
C GLY A 168 -5.41 5.02 18.94
N LEU A 169 -5.24 4.32 17.81
CA LEU A 169 -4.04 3.51 17.54
C LEU A 169 -2.77 4.35 17.47
N LYS A 170 -2.81 5.53 16.85
CA LYS A 170 -1.66 6.45 16.79
C LYS A 170 -1.22 6.92 18.18
N ILE A 171 -2.17 7.21 19.08
CA ILE A 171 -1.87 7.63 20.46
C ILE A 171 -1.17 6.51 21.23
N LEU A 172 -1.58 5.25 21.04
CA LEU A 172 -0.94 4.09 21.69
C LEU A 172 0.51 3.91 21.23
N ILE A 173 0.80 4.08 19.95
CA ILE A 173 2.18 4.00 19.41
C ILE A 173 3.05 5.11 20.00
N ILE A 174 2.54 6.35 20.04
CA ILE A 174 3.28 7.49 20.62
C ILE A 174 3.58 7.24 22.11
N LEU A 175 2.59 6.75 22.86
CA LEU A 175 2.77 6.43 24.28
C LEU A 175 3.84 5.34 24.49
N GLN A 176 3.85 4.29 23.67
CA GLN A 176 4.87 3.24 23.72
C GLN A 176 6.27 3.79 23.47
N LEU A 177 6.46 4.67 22.48
CA LEU A 177 7.76 5.29 22.19
C LEU A 177 8.24 6.17 23.36
N VAL A 178 7.34 6.94 23.99
CA VAL A 178 7.68 7.73 25.19
C VAL A 178 8.11 6.83 26.35
N VAL A 179 7.40 5.72 26.60
CA VAL A 179 7.78 4.78 27.67
C VAL A 179 9.14 4.14 27.40
N ILE A 180 9.42 3.75 26.14
CA ILE A 180 10.71 3.16 25.75
C ILE A 180 11.84 4.18 25.93
N THR A 181 11.66 5.44 25.52
CA THR A 181 12.70 6.48 25.67
C THR A 181 13.00 6.79 27.13
N LEU A 182 11.96 6.87 27.98
CA LEU A 182 12.13 7.03 29.43
C LEU A 182 12.85 5.84 30.05
N TRP A 183 12.51 4.62 29.65
CA TRP A 183 13.17 3.41 30.14
C TRP A 183 14.64 3.35 29.73
N MET A 184 14.94 3.65 28.47
CA MET A 184 16.32 3.72 27.97
C MET A 184 17.11 4.83 28.68
N GLY A 185 16.51 6.00 28.87
CA GLY A 185 17.09 7.11 29.64
C GLY A 185 17.39 6.71 31.09
N PHE A 186 16.46 6.05 31.76
CA PHE A 186 16.63 5.54 33.13
C PHE A 186 17.75 4.49 33.20
N ARG A 187 17.82 3.58 32.23
CA ARG A 187 18.91 2.60 32.12
C ARG A 187 20.27 3.28 31.96
N ILE A 188 20.37 4.31 31.10
CA ILE A 188 21.60 5.08 30.91
C ILE A 188 21.97 5.84 32.18
N TYR A 189 21.00 6.51 32.81
CA TYR A 189 21.19 7.23 34.07
C TYR A 189 21.70 6.28 35.16
N HIS A 190 21.06 5.13 35.34
CA HIS A 190 21.46 4.14 36.33
C HIS A 190 22.84 3.53 36.02
N ARG A 191 23.18 3.30 34.75
CA ARG A 191 24.53 2.90 34.33
C ARG A 191 25.56 3.99 34.67
N ARG A 192 25.25 5.27 34.41
CA ARG A 192 26.11 6.42 34.76
C ARG A 192 26.29 6.56 36.27
N LEU A 193 25.23 6.39 37.07
CA LEU A 193 25.30 6.37 38.53
C LEU A 193 26.18 5.21 39.04
N LYS A 194 25.99 4.00 38.52
CA LYS A 194 26.82 2.84 38.88
C LYS A 194 28.29 3.07 38.50
N SER A 195 28.56 3.67 37.34
CA SER A 195 29.92 4.04 36.91
C SER A 195 30.55 5.10 37.81
N ARG A 196 29.83 6.19 38.12
CA ARG A 196 30.28 7.23 39.07
C ARG A 196 30.56 6.64 40.46
N ARG A 197 29.71 5.74 40.97
CA ARG A 197 29.94 5.06 42.26
C ARG A 197 31.25 4.25 42.24
N ARG A 198 31.55 3.52 41.16
CA ARG A 198 32.85 2.83 40.98
C ARG A 198 34.02 3.81 40.90
N HIS A 199 33.85 4.96 40.26
CA HIS A 199 34.88 5.99 40.18
C HIS A 199 35.20 6.60 41.55
N TYR A 200 34.18 6.94 42.35
CA TYR A 200 34.36 7.41 43.74
C TYR A 200 35.03 6.35 44.62
N GLN A 201 34.67 5.07 44.47
CA GLN A 201 35.34 3.97 45.18
C GLN A 201 36.82 3.82 44.77
N ARG A 202 37.16 4.00 43.48
CA ARG A 202 38.57 4.02 43.01
C ARG A 202 39.35 5.21 43.55
N LEU A 203 38.79 6.43 43.51
CA LEU A 203 39.42 7.62 44.08
C LEU A 203 39.68 7.49 45.59
N ARG A 204 38.73 6.93 46.33
CA ARG A 204 38.89 6.63 47.76
C ARG A 204 40.03 5.63 48.00
N TRP A 205 40.16 4.61 47.15
CA TRP A 205 41.29 3.67 47.18
C TRP A 205 42.64 4.37 46.93
N TYR A 206 42.72 5.24 45.92
CA TYR A 206 43.94 6.01 45.65
C TYR A 206 44.33 6.96 46.78
N HIS A 207 43.36 7.62 47.42
CA HIS A 207 43.64 8.48 48.59
C HIS A 207 44.12 7.70 49.82
N LEU A 208 43.57 6.50 50.06
CA LEU A 208 44.05 5.63 51.15
C LEU A 208 45.51 5.20 50.92
N GLN A 209 45.87 4.88 49.67
CA GLN A 209 47.23 4.45 49.32
C GLN A 209 48.24 5.62 49.38
N ALA A 210 47.84 6.83 48.97
CA ALA A 210 48.66 8.04 49.11
C ALA A 210 48.83 8.50 50.57
N GLY A 211 47.86 8.20 51.44
CA GLY A 211 47.98 8.40 52.89
C GLY A 211 49.00 7.44 53.51
N PHE A 212 48.97 6.16 53.12
CA PHE A 212 49.92 5.14 53.58
C PHE A 212 51.37 5.47 53.17
N HIS A 213 51.59 6.00 51.97
CA HIS A 213 52.91 6.40 51.49
C HIS A 213 53.48 7.65 52.18
N ARG A 214 52.62 8.52 52.74
CA ARG A 214 53.02 9.73 53.47
C ARG A 214 53.46 9.43 54.90
N TYR A 215 52.82 8.45 55.56
CA TYR A 215 53.28 7.96 56.87
C TYR A 215 54.66 7.31 56.78
N SER A 216 54.96 6.57 55.71
CA SER A 216 56.26 5.91 55.52
C SER A 216 57.45 6.86 55.33
N LEU A 217 57.21 8.12 54.96
CA LEU A 217 58.27 9.14 54.75
C LEU A 217 58.52 10.02 55.99
N GLN A 218 57.66 9.96 57.00
CA GLN A 218 57.82 10.69 58.26
C GLN A 218 58.64 9.89 59.30
N ASP A 219 58.77 8.57 59.12
CA ASP A 219 59.52 7.63 59.96
C ASP A 219 60.95 7.34 59.44
N ARG A 220 61.56 8.26 58.68
CA ARG A 220 62.96 8.18 58.22
C ARG A 220 63.66 9.51 58.47
#